data_AF-A0A2N9NYY0-F1
#
_entry.id   AF-A0A2N9NYY0-F1
#
_cell.length_a   1.000
_cell.length_b   1.000
_cell.length_c   1.000
_cell.angle_alpha   90.00
_cell.angle_beta   90.00
_cell.angle_gamma   90.00
#
_symmetry.space_group_name_H-M   'P 1'
#
loop_
_entity.id
_entity.type
_entity.pdbx_description
1 polymer ?
#
loop_
_entity_poly.entity_id
_entity_poly.type
_entity_poly.pdbx_seq_one_letter_code
_entity_poly.pdbx_strand_id
1 'polypeptide(L)'
;MKLIHAADIHLGRRRLEGRLPDSDFADAFNFIADQAIAEKADAFLLAGDLFDRPQVEPAHLRQAEEALTKLKRAGVPVLAITGNHDKAFINSLEQTWLEYLADDELLILLATCFGVDGPVLEPWSKQTRRGSWIDLDGLRFTGAGYLGAATPHKVRQIAERLPTDRPHVLLLHAGPDYFVGEGGGFSSEDLRQIRERVCYLALGHIHKPLLFDGWACNPGSPENCDLQESHYDLDKSGQACGRGYARIEIDPSVKNPVPSVIIRSNPRRQVFHLSLDCSAFGNKLKDGASALEQAACRLISQKGAGPDAAVALQLTGKINLGRIALDLDLAARNIEKSCGVKAVALDATSINLDGTVTGSGPGHPSLSREQIERSSIRELVEEANLWGLDGEQETVANLFFDLKEAVRTGQPDDRLAEQIQLSPLIERIRLASETSPSVAQDQFSPVSSAILEGRGDAPSPAESRNTRTSQELFPALSQDGPHPLVITVPPNVLGAGVPVSPSQPSAPPSAGSVP
;
A
#
# COMPACT_ATOMS: atom_id res chain seq x y z
N MET A 1 -22.39 2.05 29.33
CA MET A 1 -21.26 2.76 28.69
C MET A 1 -21.48 2.85 27.19
N LYS A 2 -21.21 4.02 26.61
CA LYS A 2 -21.13 4.30 25.17
C LYS A 2 -19.67 4.43 24.78
N LEU A 3 -19.24 3.67 23.78
CA LEU A 3 -17.88 3.68 23.27
C LEU A 3 -17.91 4.06 21.80
N ILE A 4 -16.92 4.84 21.36
CA ILE A 4 -16.61 5.02 19.93
C ILE A 4 -15.32 4.28 19.64
N HIS A 5 -15.32 3.44 18.61
CA HIS A 5 -14.17 2.65 18.21
C HIS A 5 -13.76 3.02 16.78
N ALA A 6 -12.50 3.41 16.60
CA ALA A 6 -11.86 3.62 15.31
C ALA A 6 -10.48 2.93 15.28
N ALA A 7 -9.97 2.70 14.08
CA ALA A 7 -8.66 2.11 13.84
C ALA A 7 -8.15 2.59 12.48
N ASP A 8 -6.87 2.39 12.18
CA ASP A 8 -6.32 2.55 10.83
C ASP A 8 -6.57 3.98 10.30
N ILE A 9 -6.22 4.98 11.11
CA ILE A 9 -6.37 6.41 10.78
C ILE A 9 -5.32 6.84 9.74
N HIS A 10 -4.11 6.28 9.79
CA HIS A 10 -3.03 6.52 8.83
C HIS A 10 -2.69 8.01 8.59
N LEU A 11 -2.58 8.81 9.66
CA LEU A 11 -2.10 10.18 9.53
C LEU A 11 -0.72 10.22 8.85
N GLY A 12 -0.60 11.05 7.82
CA GLY A 12 0.61 11.17 7.00
C GLY A 12 0.70 10.23 5.79
N ARG A 13 -0.35 9.46 5.50
CA ARG A 13 -0.47 8.67 4.26
C ARG A 13 -0.41 9.57 3.04
N ARG A 14 0.54 9.28 2.14
CA ARG A 14 0.67 9.98 0.86
C ARG A 14 0.04 9.14 -0.26
N ARG A 15 -1.11 9.58 -0.75
CA ARG A 15 -1.79 8.93 -1.87
C ARG A 15 -1.45 9.60 -3.18
N LEU A 16 -1.24 8.80 -4.22
CA LEU A 16 -0.84 9.29 -5.54
C LEU A 16 0.34 10.26 -5.46
N GLU A 17 1.39 9.86 -4.74
CA GLU A 17 2.61 10.65 -4.54
C GLU A 17 2.36 12.03 -3.87
N GLY A 18 1.28 12.15 -3.09
CA GLY A 18 0.91 13.39 -2.41
C GLY A 18 0.08 14.35 -3.27
N ARG A 19 -0.40 13.92 -4.44
CA ARG A 19 -1.36 14.71 -5.25
C ARG A 19 -2.72 14.83 -4.57
N LEU A 20 -3.08 13.85 -3.75
CA LEU A 20 -4.20 13.95 -2.84
C LEU A 20 -3.75 14.57 -1.49
N PRO A 21 -4.53 15.49 -0.91
CA PRO A 21 -4.29 16.04 0.41
C PRO A 21 -4.22 14.94 1.47
N ASP A 22 -3.26 15.11 2.38
CA ASP A 22 -3.16 14.37 3.63
C ASP A 22 -4.23 14.82 4.64
N SER A 23 -4.74 16.04 4.51
CA SER A 23 -5.81 16.59 5.36
C SER A 23 -7.06 15.72 5.39
N ASP A 24 -7.35 14.94 4.34
CA ASP A 24 -8.49 14.03 4.33
C ASP A 24 -8.49 13.03 5.51
N PHE A 25 -7.31 12.51 5.88
CA PHE A 25 -7.17 11.61 7.03
C PHE A 25 -7.39 12.34 8.35
N ALA A 26 -6.88 13.57 8.46
CA ALA A 26 -7.08 14.42 9.63
C ALA A 26 -8.55 14.87 9.77
N ASP A 27 -9.21 15.20 8.67
CA ASP A 27 -10.62 15.59 8.62
C ASP A 27 -11.51 14.41 9.01
N ALA A 28 -11.21 13.20 8.51
CA ALA A 28 -11.90 11.98 8.92
C ALA A 28 -11.72 11.71 10.42
N PHE A 29 -10.51 11.83 10.97
CA PHE A 29 -10.29 11.63 12.41
C PHE A 29 -11.00 12.70 13.26
N ASN A 30 -10.92 13.96 12.85
CA ASN A 30 -11.61 15.06 13.53
C ASN A 30 -13.13 14.87 13.51
N PHE A 31 -13.70 14.42 12.39
CA PHE A 31 -15.12 14.10 12.31
C PHE A 31 -15.51 13.04 13.33
N ILE A 32 -14.76 11.94 13.42
CA ILE A 32 -15.06 10.85 14.36
C ILE A 32 -14.90 11.33 15.82
N ALA A 33 -13.88 12.14 16.10
CA ALA A 33 -13.71 12.78 17.40
C ALA A 33 -14.91 13.68 17.76
N ASP A 34 -15.42 14.46 16.81
CA ASP A 34 -16.61 15.29 17.00
C ASP A 34 -17.86 14.44 17.25
N GLN A 35 -18.00 13.29 16.57
CA GLN A 35 -19.09 12.35 16.85
C GLN A 35 -19.00 11.78 18.27
N ALA A 36 -17.81 11.39 18.74
CA ALA A 36 -17.63 10.89 20.10
C ALA A 36 -18.03 11.92 21.16
N ILE A 37 -17.72 13.20 20.93
CA ILE A 37 -18.10 14.29 21.82
C ILE A 37 -19.61 14.53 21.76
N ALA A 38 -20.19 14.62 20.56
CA ALA A 38 -21.60 14.87 20.35
C ALA A 38 -22.47 13.75 20.96
N GLU A 39 -22.03 12.50 20.84
CA GLU A 39 -22.70 11.32 21.40
C GLU A 39 -22.45 11.15 22.91
N LYS A 40 -21.58 11.97 23.51
CA LYS A 40 -21.15 11.84 24.92
C LYS A 40 -20.62 10.43 25.19
N ALA A 41 -19.62 10.02 24.41
CA ALA A 41 -18.95 8.75 24.60
C ALA A 41 -18.23 8.73 25.96
N ASP A 42 -18.31 7.59 26.65
CA ASP A 42 -17.60 7.37 27.92
C ASP A 42 -16.12 7.04 27.67
N ALA A 43 -15.78 6.50 26.49
CA ALA A 43 -14.41 6.32 26.04
C ALA A 43 -14.32 6.26 24.51
N PHE A 44 -13.14 6.62 23.98
CA PHE A 44 -12.76 6.42 22.59
C PHE A 44 -11.73 5.28 22.51
N LEU A 45 -11.98 4.28 21.68
CA LEU A 45 -11.07 3.16 21.43
C LEU A 45 -10.34 3.40 20.11
N LEU A 46 -9.01 3.38 20.15
CA LEU A 46 -8.16 3.50 18.97
C LEU A 46 -7.36 2.20 18.80
N ALA A 47 -7.84 1.32 17.92
CA ALA A 47 -7.30 -0.04 17.76
C ALA A 47 -6.08 -0.11 16.82
N GLY A 48 -5.18 0.88 16.90
CA GLY A 48 -3.90 0.92 16.18
C GLY A 48 -3.91 1.68 14.85
N ASP A 49 -2.71 1.88 14.32
CA ASP A 49 -2.38 2.60 13.10
C ASP A 49 -2.93 4.03 13.09
N LEU A 50 -2.57 4.79 14.13
CA LEU A 50 -2.83 6.23 14.16
C LEU A 50 -2.03 6.95 13.07
N PHE A 51 -0.77 6.54 12.88
CA PHE A 51 0.13 7.09 11.88
C PHE A 51 0.38 6.09 10.75
N ASP A 52 0.58 6.58 9.52
CA ASP A 52 0.89 5.74 8.37
C ASP A 52 2.32 5.19 8.38
N ARG A 53 3.21 5.75 9.21
CA ARG A 53 4.59 5.28 9.30
C ARG A 53 5.21 5.70 10.63
N PRO A 54 6.24 5.00 11.10
CA PRO A 54 6.90 5.31 12.37
C PRO A 54 7.59 6.67 12.35
N GLN A 55 8.11 7.08 11.19
CA GLN A 55 8.70 8.41 11.00
C GLN A 55 7.58 9.43 10.70
N VAL A 56 7.07 10.04 11.75
CA VAL A 56 6.00 11.04 11.70
C VAL A 56 6.56 12.43 11.47
N GLU A 57 6.02 13.14 10.49
CA GLU A 57 6.37 14.55 10.23
C GLU A 57 5.61 15.47 11.21
N PRO A 58 6.17 16.64 11.59
CA PRO A 58 5.54 17.53 12.58
C PRO A 58 4.10 17.95 12.28
N ALA A 59 3.73 18.04 10.99
CA ALA A 59 2.36 18.35 10.58
C ALA A 59 1.38 17.23 10.96
N HIS A 60 1.75 15.97 10.80
CA HIS A 60 0.90 14.81 11.10
C HIS A 60 0.79 14.57 12.60
N LEU A 61 1.87 14.82 13.36
CA LEU A 61 1.80 14.82 14.82
C LEU A 61 0.82 15.88 15.33
N ARG A 62 0.88 17.10 14.79
CA ARG A 62 -0.06 18.17 15.13
C ARG A 62 -1.51 17.78 14.84
N GLN A 63 -1.79 17.14 13.70
CA GLN A 63 -3.13 16.65 13.37
C GLN A 63 -3.65 15.65 14.42
N ALA A 64 -2.79 14.74 14.90
CA ALA A 64 -3.13 13.82 15.97
C ALA A 64 -3.41 14.56 17.29
N GLU A 65 -2.51 15.47 17.69
CA GLU A 65 -2.63 16.27 18.90
C GLU A 65 -3.91 17.10 18.92
N GLU A 66 -4.31 17.67 17.79
CA GLU A 66 -5.54 18.47 17.65
C GLU A 66 -6.80 17.66 17.99
N ALA A 67 -6.98 16.50 17.34
CA ALA A 67 -8.13 15.63 17.58
C ALA A 67 -8.13 15.03 18.99
N LEU A 68 -6.97 14.56 19.48
CA LEU A 68 -6.84 13.99 20.82
C LEU A 68 -7.04 15.05 21.92
N THR A 69 -6.52 16.26 21.74
CA THR A 69 -6.74 17.39 22.66
C THR A 69 -8.23 17.74 22.71
N LYS A 70 -8.93 17.68 21.58
CA LYS A 70 -10.38 17.91 21.54
C LYS A 70 -11.13 16.89 22.40
N LEU A 71 -10.83 15.61 22.25
CA LEU A 71 -11.41 14.52 23.06
C LEU A 71 -11.09 14.69 24.55
N LYS A 72 -9.83 14.96 24.88
CA LYS A 72 -9.38 15.21 26.26
C LYS A 72 -10.13 16.38 26.91
N ARG A 73 -10.29 17.51 26.20
CA ARG A 73 -11.03 18.68 26.70
C ARG A 73 -12.51 18.39 26.94
N ALA A 74 -13.10 17.48 26.16
CA ALA A 74 -14.47 17.02 26.36
C ALA A 74 -14.61 15.96 27.47
N GLY A 75 -13.49 15.52 28.08
CA GLY A 75 -13.49 14.48 29.11
C GLY A 75 -13.66 13.06 28.58
N VAL A 76 -13.43 12.83 27.28
CA VAL A 76 -13.50 11.50 26.65
C VAL A 76 -12.11 10.87 26.66
N PRO A 77 -11.82 9.88 27.53
CA PRO A 77 -10.53 9.21 27.54
C PRO A 77 -10.32 8.39 26.27
N VAL A 78 -9.12 8.49 25.69
CA VAL A 78 -8.72 7.71 24.52
C VAL A 78 -7.91 6.50 24.97
N LEU A 79 -8.41 5.30 24.75
CA LEU A 79 -7.71 4.03 24.99
C LEU A 79 -7.12 3.56 23.67
N ALA A 80 -5.80 3.52 23.58
CA ALA A 80 -5.10 3.20 22.33
C ALA A 80 -4.19 1.98 22.47
N ILE A 81 -4.01 1.28 21.35
CA ILE A 81 -2.94 0.30 21.14
C ILE A 81 -2.11 0.71 19.92
N THR A 82 -0.90 0.19 19.80
CA THR A 82 -0.07 0.40 18.60
C THR A 82 -0.46 -0.57 17.47
N GLY A 83 -0.59 -0.09 16.25
CA GLY A 83 -0.66 -0.95 15.07
C GLY A 83 0.72 -1.32 14.49
N ASN A 84 0.77 -1.83 13.26
CA ASN A 84 2.03 -2.19 12.60
C ASN A 84 2.78 -0.97 12.03
N HIS A 85 2.09 0.12 11.72
CA HIS A 85 2.69 1.36 11.21
C HIS A 85 3.17 2.29 12.34
N ASP A 86 2.63 2.13 13.56
CA ASP A 86 2.99 2.96 14.71
C ASP A 86 4.36 2.61 15.33
N LYS A 87 5.01 1.52 14.90
CA LYS A 87 6.27 1.01 15.46
C LYS A 87 7.36 0.88 14.41
N ALA A 88 8.58 1.32 14.76
CA ALA A 88 9.76 1.14 13.90
C ALA A 88 10.06 -0.35 13.63
N PHE A 89 10.06 -1.18 14.69
CA PHE A 89 10.24 -2.63 14.61
C PHE A 89 9.50 -3.33 15.75
N ILE A 90 9.13 -4.60 15.52
CA ILE A 90 8.60 -5.48 16.57
C ILE A 90 9.71 -5.68 17.62
N ASN A 91 9.51 -5.16 18.84
CA ASN A 91 10.45 -5.19 19.98
C ASN A 91 11.55 -4.09 20.00
N SER A 92 11.38 -2.96 19.31
CA SER A 92 12.25 -1.80 19.56
C SER A 92 12.05 -1.23 20.97
N LEU A 93 13.14 -0.78 21.60
CA LEU A 93 13.12 0.00 22.85
C LEU A 93 13.01 1.51 22.57
N GLU A 94 12.98 1.91 21.30
CA GLU A 94 12.81 3.30 20.91
C GLU A 94 11.39 3.79 21.26
N GLN A 95 11.33 5.00 21.79
CA GLN A 95 10.07 5.63 22.13
C GLN A 95 9.23 5.83 20.87
N THR A 96 7.98 5.36 20.89
CA THR A 96 7.05 5.58 19.76
C THR A 96 6.28 6.88 19.93
N TRP A 97 5.72 7.40 18.84
CA TRP A 97 4.86 8.59 18.91
C TRP A 97 3.61 8.40 19.76
N LEU A 98 3.09 7.18 19.88
CA LEU A 98 1.98 6.92 20.81
C LEU A 98 2.43 7.03 22.27
N GLU A 99 3.69 6.71 22.58
CA GLU A 99 4.24 6.89 23.93
C GLU A 99 4.43 8.36 24.24
N TYR A 100 4.92 9.15 23.26
CA TYR A 100 4.96 10.61 23.37
C TYR A 100 3.56 11.20 23.64
N LEU A 101 2.55 10.79 22.87
CA LEU A 101 1.17 11.25 23.07
C LEU A 101 0.59 10.80 24.42
N ALA A 102 0.95 9.60 24.89
CA ALA A 102 0.61 9.13 26.23
C ALA A 102 1.28 10.00 27.31
N ASP A 103 2.52 10.43 27.07
CA ASP A 103 3.27 11.32 27.96
C ASP A 103 2.67 12.72 28.07
N ASP A 104 1.95 13.17 27.06
CA ASP A 104 1.16 14.41 27.14
C ASP A 104 -0.28 14.16 27.66
N GLU A 105 -0.56 12.95 28.12
CA GLU A 105 -1.86 12.50 28.62
C GLU A 105 -2.98 12.74 27.58
N LEU A 106 -2.64 12.64 26.29
CA LEU A 106 -3.59 12.75 25.19
C LEU A 106 -4.29 11.41 24.90
N LEU A 107 -3.64 10.31 25.28
CA LEU A 107 -4.20 8.96 25.23
C LEU A 107 -3.67 8.11 26.40
N ILE A 108 -4.35 7.00 26.64
CA ILE A 108 -3.97 5.93 27.55
C ILE A 108 -3.50 4.78 26.68
N LEU A 109 -2.18 4.59 26.61
CA LEU A 109 -1.58 3.52 25.83
C LEU A 109 -1.63 2.20 26.59
N LEU A 110 -2.34 1.22 26.02
CA LEU A 110 -2.41 -0.15 26.52
C LEU A 110 -1.43 -1.02 25.72
N ALA A 111 -0.51 -1.68 26.42
CA ALA A 111 0.51 -2.51 25.79
C ALA A 111 0.74 -3.77 26.62
N THR A 112 0.35 -4.92 26.07
CA THR A 112 0.69 -6.23 26.64
C THR A 112 2.11 -6.64 26.23
N CYS A 113 2.99 -6.74 27.23
CA CYS A 113 4.34 -7.28 27.06
C CYS A 113 4.34 -8.81 27.14
N PHE A 114 5.35 -9.45 26.55
CA PHE A 114 5.52 -10.91 26.58
C PHE A 114 6.88 -11.26 27.18
N GLY A 115 6.86 -11.99 28.30
CA GLY A 115 8.04 -12.59 28.92
C GLY A 115 8.25 -14.04 28.48
N VAL A 116 9.21 -14.71 29.12
CA VAL A 116 9.51 -16.13 28.89
C VAL A 116 8.29 -17.01 29.13
N ASP A 117 7.53 -16.69 30.16
CA ASP A 117 6.34 -17.44 30.54
C ASP A 117 5.08 -16.98 29.81
N GLY A 118 5.14 -16.11 28.79
CA GLY A 118 3.98 -15.60 28.04
C GLY A 118 3.57 -14.16 28.40
N PRO A 119 2.31 -13.74 28.17
CA PRO A 119 1.90 -12.36 28.38
C PRO A 119 1.93 -11.95 29.85
N VAL A 120 2.40 -10.72 30.06
CA VAL A 120 2.45 -10.02 31.34
C VAL A 120 1.30 -9.01 31.35
N LEU A 121 0.27 -9.28 32.16
CA LEU A 121 -0.95 -8.46 32.22
C LEU A 121 -0.93 -7.59 33.47
N GLU A 122 -0.40 -6.38 33.33
CA GLU A 122 -0.26 -5.44 34.44
C GLU A 122 -1.29 -4.30 34.37
N PRO A 123 -1.77 -3.80 35.53
CA PRO A 123 -2.62 -2.62 35.57
C PRO A 123 -1.87 -1.41 35.02
N TRP A 124 -2.59 -0.57 34.30
CA TRP A 124 -2.07 0.70 33.80
C TRP A 124 -1.78 1.64 34.95
N SER A 125 -0.55 2.15 34.99
CA SER A 125 -0.07 3.08 36.01
C SER A 125 -0.04 4.51 35.46
N LYS A 126 -0.65 5.44 36.20
CA LYS A 126 -0.59 6.87 35.88
C LYS A 126 0.84 7.44 35.99
N GLN A 127 1.68 6.84 36.84
CA GLN A 127 3.05 7.30 37.06
C GLN A 127 3.97 6.94 35.89
N THR A 128 3.86 5.71 35.38
CA THR A 128 4.70 5.23 34.27
C THR A 128 4.05 5.44 32.91
N ARG A 129 2.73 5.66 32.88
CA ARG A 129 1.87 5.71 31.68
C ARG A 129 1.91 4.42 30.87
N ARG A 130 2.19 3.29 31.54
CA ARG A 130 2.28 1.95 30.97
C ARG A 130 1.35 0.99 31.67
N GLY A 131 0.94 -0.04 30.93
CA GLY A 131 0.28 -1.24 31.43
C GLY A 131 -0.54 -1.91 30.34
N SER A 132 -1.00 -3.11 30.64
CA SER A 132 -1.74 -3.95 29.69
C SER A 132 -3.24 -3.68 29.75
N TRP A 133 -3.75 -3.21 30.89
CA TRP A 133 -5.18 -3.02 31.11
C TRP A 133 -5.54 -1.87 32.05
N ILE A 134 -6.74 -1.33 31.92
CA ILE A 134 -7.32 -0.31 32.82
C ILE A 134 -8.81 -0.58 33.05
N ASP A 135 -9.31 -0.21 34.23
CA ASP A 135 -10.73 -0.27 34.55
C ASP A 135 -11.36 1.13 34.44
N LEU A 136 -12.47 1.26 33.71
CA LEU A 136 -13.28 2.48 33.63
C LEU A 136 -14.76 2.12 33.83
N ASP A 137 -15.41 2.75 34.82
CA ASP A 137 -16.85 2.63 35.10
C ASP A 137 -17.42 1.20 35.08
N GLY A 138 -16.64 0.24 35.61
CA GLY A 138 -17.04 -1.17 35.73
C GLY A 138 -16.65 -2.06 34.55
N LEU A 139 -16.17 -1.49 33.43
CA LEU A 139 -15.57 -2.25 32.33
C LEU A 139 -14.04 -2.32 32.49
N ARG A 140 -13.47 -3.48 32.18
CA ARG A 140 -12.01 -3.62 31.98
C ARG A 140 -11.67 -3.51 30.50
N PHE A 141 -10.63 -2.76 30.19
CA PHE A 141 -10.06 -2.65 28.85
C PHE A 141 -8.67 -3.24 28.87
N THR A 142 -8.38 -4.22 28.02
CA THR A 142 -7.03 -4.75 27.80
C THR A 142 -6.62 -4.49 26.36
N GLY A 143 -5.36 -4.10 26.16
CA GLY A 143 -4.82 -3.85 24.83
C GLY A 143 -3.58 -4.69 24.54
N ALA A 144 -3.53 -5.26 23.35
CA ALA A 144 -2.29 -5.74 22.76
C ALA A 144 -2.16 -5.13 21.37
N GLY A 145 -1.05 -4.41 21.15
CA GLY A 145 -0.73 -3.87 19.83
C GLY A 145 -0.40 -4.96 18.81
N TYR A 146 0.05 -4.57 17.62
CA TYR A 146 0.38 -5.52 16.55
C TYR A 146 1.39 -6.60 16.99
N LEU A 147 1.03 -7.87 16.77
CA LEU A 147 1.78 -9.05 17.24
C LEU A 147 2.50 -9.80 16.10
N GLY A 148 2.32 -9.36 14.85
CA GLY A 148 2.91 -9.95 13.66
C GLY A 148 2.50 -11.40 13.41
N ALA A 149 3.35 -12.19 12.77
CA ALA A 149 3.08 -13.60 12.46
C ALA A 149 2.76 -14.48 13.70
N ALA A 150 3.10 -14.02 14.91
CA ALA A 150 2.84 -14.73 16.15
C ALA A 150 1.43 -14.48 16.73
N THR A 151 0.60 -13.65 16.09
CA THR A 151 -0.77 -13.32 16.55
C THR A 151 -1.58 -14.54 17.00
N PRO A 152 -1.75 -15.63 16.22
CA PRO A 152 -2.61 -16.73 16.65
C PRO A 152 -2.15 -17.40 17.95
N HIS A 153 -0.85 -17.48 18.19
CA HIS A 153 -0.30 -18.06 19.42
C HIS A 153 -0.43 -17.07 20.59
N LYS A 154 -0.02 -15.82 20.39
CA LYS A 154 0.02 -14.81 21.45
C LYS A 154 -1.38 -14.38 21.91
N VAL A 155 -2.34 -14.29 20.99
CA VAL A 155 -3.73 -13.95 21.32
C VAL A 155 -4.37 -15.04 22.19
N ARG A 156 -4.11 -16.33 21.90
CA ARG A 156 -4.57 -17.43 22.76
C ARG A 156 -3.99 -17.33 24.18
N GLN A 157 -2.69 -17.08 24.29
CA GLN A 157 -2.05 -16.89 25.59
C GLN A 157 -2.63 -15.69 26.36
N ILE A 158 -2.99 -14.60 25.67
CA ILE A 158 -3.67 -13.46 26.29
C ILE A 158 -5.03 -13.91 26.80
N ALA A 159 -5.86 -14.50 25.95
CA ALA A 159 -7.22 -14.92 26.28
C ALA A 159 -7.27 -15.89 27.48
N GLU A 160 -6.32 -16.83 27.56
CA GLU A 160 -6.19 -17.76 28.68
C GLU A 160 -5.93 -17.08 30.03
N ARG A 161 -5.29 -15.90 30.03
CA ARG A 161 -4.92 -15.16 31.25
C ARG A 161 -5.83 -13.98 31.56
N LEU A 162 -6.73 -13.63 30.65
CA LEU A 162 -7.67 -12.55 30.90
C LEU A 162 -8.55 -12.90 32.11
N PRO A 163 -8.61 -12.02 33.13
CA PRO A 163 -9.49 -12.22 34.27
C PRO A 163 -10.95 -12.09 33.82
N THR A 164 -11.85 -12.82 34.49
CA THR A 164 -13.30 -12.85 34.17
C THR A 164 -14.15 -12.31 35.31
N ASP A 165 -13.55 -11.48 36.17
CA ASP A 165 -14.19 -10.90 37.35
C ASP A 165 -15.21 -9.80 37.01
N ARG A 166 -15.13 -9.23 35.81
CA ARG A 166 -16.01 -8.17 35.31
C ARG A 166 -16.11 -8.19 33.78
N PRO A 167 -17.07 -7.44 33.19
CA PRO A 167 -17.15 -7.28 31.74
C PRO A 167 -15.85 -6.73 31.16
N HIS A 168 -15.39 -7.35 30.08
CA HIS A 168 -14.06 -7.12 29.53
C HIS A 168 -14.12 -6.77 28.05
N VAL A 169 -13.42 -5.70 27.67
CA VAL A 169 -13.17 -5.28 26.29
C VAL A 169 -11.71 -5.53 25.94
N LEU A 170 -11.45 -6.25 24.85
CA LEU A 170 -10.10 -6.49 24.34
C LEU A 170 -9.88 -5.68 23.05
N LEU A 171 -8.77 -4.95 22.98
CA LEU A 171 -8.31 -4.24 21.78
C LEU A 171 -7.16 -5.04 21.16
N LEU A 172 -7.28 -5.38 19.87
CA LEU A 172 -6.24 -6.04 19.09
C LEU A 172 -6.09 -5.35 17.73
N HIS A 173 -4.86 -5.12 17.30
CA HIS A 173 -4.57 -4.72 15.93
C HIS A 173 -4.26 -5.97 15.11
N ALA A 174 -5.32 -6.68 14.73
CA ALA A 174 -5.28 -7.96 14.04
C ALA A 174 -6.61 -8.24 13.33
N GLY A 175 -6.60 -9.15 12.36
CA GLY A 175 -7.79 -9.61 11.66
C GLY A 175 -7.86 -11.13 11.53
N PRO A 176 -8.97 -11.69 11.02
CA PRO A 176 -9.08 -13.12 10.79
C PRO A 176 -8.18 -13.61 9.65
N ASP A 177 -7.65 -14.83 9.77
CA ASP A 177 -6.64 -15.39 8.86
C ASP A 177 -7.03 -15.36 7.37
N TYR A 178 -8.30 -15.61 7.07
CA TYR A 178 -8.80 -15.65 5.69
C TYR A 178 -8.89 -14.26 5.02
N PHE A 179 -8.67 -13.17 5.77
CA PHE A 179 -8.55 -11.83 5.24
C PHE A 179 -7.09 -11.33 5.20
N VAL A 180 -6.22 -11.80 6.11
CA VAL A 180 -4.86 -11.26 6.26
C VAL A 180 -3.87 -11.86 5.26
N GLY A 181 -4.14 -13.04 4.69
CA GLY A 181 -3.43 -13.61 3.53
C GLY A 181 -1.98 -14.08 3.76
N GLU A 182 -1.23 -13.42 4.64
CA GLU A 182 0.22 -13.65 4.87
C GLU A 182 0.53 -14.33 6.22
N GLY A 183 -0.48 -14.92 6.87
CA GLY A 183 -0.35 -15.47 8.22
C GLY A 183 -0.26 -14.38 9.29
N GLY A 184 -0.69 -14.70 10.52
CA GLY A 184 -0.75 -13.71 11.60
C GLY A 184 -2.14 -13.10 11.83
N GLY A 185 -3.19 -13.69 11.26
CA GLY A 185 -4.55 -13.46 11.72
C GLY A 185 -4.94 -14.43 12.84
N PHE A 186 -6.23 -14.50 13.15
CA PHE A 186 -6.77 -15.48 14.08
C PHE A 186 -7.84 -16.35 13.41
N SER A 187 -7.97 -17.59 13.88
CA SER A 187 -8.95 -18.56 13.38
C SER A 187 -10.33 -18.34 14.00
N SER A 188 -11.36 -18.97 13.43
CA SER A 188 -12.70 -18.98 14.04
C SER A 188 -12.72 -19.64 15.41
N GLU A 189 -11.79 -20.56 15.68
CA GLU A 189 -11.64 -21.19 17.00
C GLU A 189 -11.07 -20.20 18.01
N ASP A 190 -10.06 -19.43 17.63
CA ASP A 190 -9.50 -18.38 18.48
C ASP A 190 -10.56 -17.33 18.84
N LEU A 191 -11.41 -16.93 17.88
CA LEU A 191 -12.54 -16.04 18.14
C LEU A 191 -13.51 -16.60 19.20
N ARG A 192 -13.81 -17.90 19.16
CA ARG A 192 -14.67 -18.53 20.17
C ARG A 192 -14.04 -18.48 21.56
N GLN A 193 -12.75 -18.78 21.66
CA GLN A 193 -12.03 -18.74 22.94
C GLN A 193 -11.95 -17.31 23.51
N ILE A 194 -11.75 -16.31 22.65
CA ILE A 194 -11.80 -14.90 23.06
C ILE A 194 -13.20 -14.54 23.55
N ARG A 195 -14.26 -14.97 22.84
CA ARG A 195 -15.65 -14.67 23.20
C ARG A 195 -16.03 -15.15 24.60
N GLU A 196 -15.46 -16.25 25.07
CA GLU A 196 -15.70 -16.76 26.43
C GLU A 196 -15.14 -15.84 27.53
N ARG A 197 -14.21 -14.95 27.18
CA ARG A 197 -13.47 -14.09 28.11
C ARG A 197 -13.87 -12.62 28.02
N VAL A 198 -14.37 -12.17 26.87
CA VAL A 198 -14.65 -10.76 26.61
C VAL A 198 -16.10 -10.55 26.16
N CYS A 199 -16.65 -9.38 26.46
CA CYS A 199 -17.95 -8.96 25.95
C CYS A 199 -17.84 -8.24 24.60
N TYR A 200 -16.70 -7.59 24.31
CA TYR A 200 -16.46 -6.90 23.05
C TYR A 200 -14.99 -7.04 22.64
N LEU A 201 -14.76 -7.27 21.34
CA LEU A 201 -13.43 -7.32 20.74
C LEU A 201 -13.32 -6.20 19.70
N ALA A 202 -12.49 -5.20 20.02
CA ALA A 202 -12.17 -4.08 19.16
C ALA A 202 -10.96 -4.44 18.29
N LEU A 203 -11.18 -4.57 16.99
CA LEU A 203 -10.19 -4.94 15.98
C LEU A 203 -9.80 -3.74 15.11
N GLY A 204 -8.54 -3.70 14.66
CA GLY A 204 -8.06 -2.85 13.56
C GLY A 204 -7.41 -3.69 12.44
N HIS A 205 -6.43 -3.13 11.74
CA HIS A 205 -5.52 -3.77 10.76
C HIS A 205 -6.10 -4.04 9.37
N ILE A 206 -7.41 -4.25 9.27
CA ILE A 206 -8.07 -4.45 7.97
C ILE A 206 -8.87 -3.19 7.63
N HIS A 207 -8.63 -2.61 6.46
CA HIS A 207 -9.32 -1.36 6.05
C HIS A 207 -10.81 -1.55 5.70
N LYS A 208 -11.23 -2.80 5.48
CA LYS A 208 -12.62 -3.17 5.21
C LYS A 208 -13.40 -3.40 6.52
N PRO A 209 -14.63 -2.86 6.65
CA PRO A 209 -15.45 -3.09 7.83
C PRO A 209 -15.85 -4.56 7.98
N LEU A 210 -15.79 -5.08 9.20
CA LEU A 210 -16.16 -6.44 9.56
C LEU A 210 -16.86 -6.45 10.93
N LEU A 211 -17.96 -7.20 11.03
CA LEU A 211 -18.67 -7.44 12.29
C LEU A 211 -18.97 -8.94 12.42
N PHE A 212 -18.35 -9.58 13.42
CA PHE A 212 -18.51 -10.99 13.74
C PHE A 212 -19.48 -11.16 14.90
N ASP A 213 -20.59 -11.84 14.63
CA ASP A 213 -21.63 -12.22 15.58
C ASP A 213 -22.09 -11.07 16.51
N GLY A 214 -21.99 -9.83 16.05
CA GLY A 214 -22.40 -8.63 16.78
C GLY A 214 -21.50 -8.20 17.95
N TRP A 215 -20.33 -8.83 18.17
CA TRP A 215 -19.48 -8.56 19.34
C TRP A 215 -18.00 -8.33 19.03
N ALA A 216 -17.50 -8.83 17.92
CA ALA A 216 -16.13 -8.59 17.46
C ALA A 216 -16.18 -7.73 16.20
N CYS A 217 -15.55 -6.56 16.22
CA CYS A 217 -15.76 -5.55 15.21
C CYS A 217 -14.45 -4.91 14.80
N ASN A 218 -14.25 -4.85 13.49
CA ASN A 218 -13.32 -3.95 12.84
C ASN A 218 -14.14 -2.89 12.08
N PRO A 219 -14.04 -1.60 12.41
CA PRO A 219 -14.81 -0.56 11.73
C PRO A 219 -14.31 -0.27 10.29
N GLY A 220 -13.12 -0.76 9.93
CA GLY A 220 -12.42 -0.35 8.72
C GLY A 220 -11.78 1.04 8.84
N SER A 221 -10.92 1.38 7.89
CA SER A 221 -10.22 2.67 7.92
C SER A 221 -11.20 3.83 7.63
N PRO A 222 -11.07 4.97 8.34
CA PRO A 222 -11.91 6.15 8.12
C PRO A 222 -11.78 6.78 6.74
N GLU A 223 -10.62 6.67 6.09
CA GLU A 223 -10.35 7.25 4.77
C GLU A 223 -9.69 6.20 3.86
N ASN A 224 -9.82 6.38 2.55
CA ASN A 224 -9.25 5.49 1.54
C ASN A 224 -7.73 5.61 1.56
N CYS A 225 -7.01 4.59 2.04
CA CYS A 225 -5.55 4.52 1.98
C CYS A 225 -5.05 4.21 0.56
N ASP A 226 -5.90 3.58 -0.23
CA ASP A 226 -5.82 3.40 -1.68
C ASP A 226 -7.19 3.71 -2.33
N LEU A 227 -7.20 4.17 -3.59
CA LEU A 227 -8.44 4.48 -4.30
C LEU A 227 -9.38 3.28 -4.48
N GLN A 228 -8.85 2.06 -4.53
CA GLN A 228 -9.66 0.84 -4.63
C GLN A 228 -10.50 0.58 -3.37
N GLU A 229 -10.08 1.12 -2.22
CA GLU A 229 -10.82 0.98 -0.95
C GLU A 229 -12.13 1.77 -0.94
N SER A 230 -12.36 2.64 -1.92
CA SER A 230 -13.60 3.43 -1.97
C SER A 230 -14.86 2.59 -2.13
N HIS A 231 -14.74 1.29 -2.44
CA HIS A 231 -15.86 0.34 -2.51
C HIS A 231 -16.07 -0.44 -1.22
N TYR A 232 -15.25 -0.22 -0.18
CA TYR A 232 -15.33 -0.99 1.08
C TYR A 232 -16.53 -0.61 1.94
N ASP A 233 -17.24 0.47 1.61
CA ASP A 233 -18.53 0.83 2.17
C ASP A 233 -19.70 0.17 1.43
N LEU A 234 -19.44 -0.85 0.60
CA LEU A 234 -20.44 -1.71 -0.02
C LEU A 234 -20.31 -3.14 0.50
N ASP A 235 -21.44 -3.77 0.80
CA ASP A 235 -21.49 -5.19 1.14
C ASP A 235 -21.41 -6.09 -0.11
N LYS A 236 -21.46 -7.42 0.10
CA LYS A 236 -21.38 -8.39 -1.01
C LYS A 236 -22.54 -8.30 -2.01
N SER A 237 -23.65 -7.67 -1.63
CA SER A 237 -24.80 -7.43 -2.49
C SER A 237 -24.73 -6.07 -3.21
N GLY A 238 -23.72 -5.26 -2.92
CA GLY A 238 -23.56 -3.90 -3.43
C GLY A 238 -24.38 -2.87 -2.66
N GLN A 239 -24.94 -3.22 -1.50
CA GLN A 239 -25.67 -2.28 -0.64
C GLN A 239 -24.69 -1.52 0.25
N ALA A 240 -24.96 -0.23 0.49
CA ALA A 240 -24.16 0.59 1.37
C ALA A 240 -24.11 0.01 2.80
N CYS A 241 -22.90 -0.12 3.34
CA CYS A 241 -22.62 -0.53 4.71
C CYS A 241 -21.78 0.54 5.43
N GLY A 242 -21.77 0.49 6.77
CA GLY A 242 -20.99 1.41 7.57
C GLY A 242 -19.49 1.14 7.42
N ARG A 243 -18.66 2.19 7.38
CA ARG A 243 -17.19 2.11 7.39
C ARG A 243 -16.56 3.32 8.07
N GLY A 244 -15.59 3.11 8.96
CA GLY A 244 -14.70 4.14 9.49
C GLY A 244 -14.71 4.23 11.01
N TYR A 245 -15.87 4.09 11.66
CA TYR A 245 -15.92 3.94 13.11
C TYR A 245 -17.14 3.12 13.55
N ALA A 246 -17.10 2.57 14.75
CA ALA A 246 -18.21 1.85 15.35
C ALA A 246 -18.68 2.55 16.62
N ARG A 247 -20.01 2.60 16.81
CA ARG A 247 -20.65 2.95 18.08
C ARG A 247 -20.99 1.68 18.82
N ILE A 248 -20.65 1.63 20.10
CA ILE A 248 -20.88 0.48 20.96
C ILE A 248 -21.60 0.90 22.23
N GLU A 249 -22.61 0.14 22.63
CA GLU A 249 -23.26 0.26 23.93
C GLU A 249 -23.13 -1.03 24.72
N ILE A 250 -22.61 -0.93 25.95
CA ILE A 250 -22.39 -2.06 26.86
C ILE A 250 -22.92 -1.67 28.25
N ASP A 251 -23.68 -2.54 28.89
CA ASP A 251 -24.09 -2.36 30.29
C ASP A 251 -23.01 -2.94 31.24
N PRO A 252 -22.24 -2.11 31.96
CA PRO A 252 -21.22 -2.58 32.92
C PRO A 252 -21.79 -3.36 34.10
N SER A 253 -23.07 -3.17 34.44
CA SER A 253 -23.67 -3.77 35.64
C SER A 253 -24.00 -5.25 35.45
N VAL A 254 -24.06 -5.71 34.21
CA VAL A 254 -24.34 -7.10 33.85
C VAL A 254 -23.02 -7.85 33.74
N LYS A 255 -22.91 -9.04 34.35
CA LYS A 255 -21.66 -9.84 34.33
C LYS A 255 -21.20 -10.21 32.93
N ASN A 256 -22.13 -10.61 32.06
CA ASN A 256 -21.88 -11.02 30.67
C ASN A 256 -22.76 -10.18 29.73
N PRO A 257 -22.45 -8.88 29.53
CA PRO A 257 -23.29 -8.02 28.73
C PRO A 257 -23.17 -8.40 27.25
N VAL A 258 -24.27 -8.24 26.52
CA VAL A 258 -24.29 -8.34 25.07
C VAL A 258 -24.14 -6.93 24.52
N PRO A 259 -23.08 -6.61 23.76
CA PRO A 259 -22.89 -5.27 23.21
C PRO A 259 -23.90 -5.00 22.10
N SER A 260 -24.38 -3.76 22.00
CA SER A 260 -24.96 -3.25 20.76
C SER A 260 -23.84 -2.61 19.95
N VAL A 261 -23.58 -3.10 18.73
CA VAL A 261 -22.49 -2.61 17.87
C VAL A 261 -23.07 -2.16 16.55
N ILE A 262 -22.76 -0.93 16.14
CA ILE A 262 -23.16 -0.41 14.84
C ILE A 262 -21.99 0.33 14.19
N ILE A 263 -21.57 -0.13 13.02
CA ILE A 263 -20.57 0.56 12.20
C ILE A 263 -21.25 1.76 11.52
N ARG A 264 -20.59 2.91 11.62
CA ARG A 264 -21.02 4.20 11.07
C ARG A 264 -20.05 4.64 10.00
N SER A 265 -20.54 5.56 9.15
CA SER A 265 -19.75 6.17 8.10
C SER A 265 -19.40 7.61 8.45
N ASN A 266 -18.21 8.03 8.04
CA ASN A 266 -17.75 9.41 8.03
C ASN A 266 -17.64 9.92 6.59
N PRO A 267 -17.63 11.25 6.37
CA PRO A 267 -17.30 11.83 5.09
C PRO A 267 -15.90 11.41 4.65
N ARG A 268 -15.75 11.10 3.36
CA ARG A 268 -14.49 10.72 2.70
C ARG A 268 -14.41 11.38 1.34
N ARG A 269 -13.22 11.40 0.77
CA ARG A 269 -13.06 11.80 -0.62
C ARG A 269 -13.84 10.90 -1.57
N GLN A 270 -14.63 11.51 -2.44
CA GLN A 270 -15.32 10.79 -3.50
C GLN A 270 -14.32 10.30 -4.55
N VAL A 271 -14.43 9.02 -4.90
CA VAL A 271 -13.60 8.37 -5.92
C VAL A 271 -14.50 7.86 -7.05
N PHE A 272 -14.22 8.27 -8.27
CA PHE A 272 -14.91 7.78 -9.47
C PHE A 272 -14.08 6.67 -10.12
N HIS A 273 -14.66 5.47 -10.21
CA HIS A 273 -14.07 4.34 -10.92
C HIS A 273 -14.59 4.30 -12.35
N LEU A 274 -13.71 4.54 -13.31
CA LEU A 274 -14.03 4.69 -14.72
C LEU A 274 -13.19 3.71 -15.55
N SER A 275 -13.76 3.25 -16.66
CA SER A 275 -13.05 2.42 -17.63
C SER A 275 -13.09 3.09 -19.00
N LEU A 276 -11.94 3.19 -19.66
CA LEU A 276 -11.78 3.76 -21.00
C LEU A 276 -11.20 2.69 -21.93
N ASP A 277 -11.96 2.32 -22.97
CA ASP A 277 -11.45 1.49 -24.06
C ASP A 277 -10.57 2.32 -24.98
N CYS A 278 -9.30 1.94 -25.05
CA CYS A 278 -8.28 2.66 -25.78
C CYS A 278 -7.98 2.08 -27.16
N SER A 279 -8.71 1.06 -27.62
CA SER A 279 -8.50 0.41 -28.91
C SER A 279 -8.61 1.39 -30.09
N ALA A 280 -9.42 2.45 -29.93
CA ALA A 280 -9.57 3.52 -30.92
C ALA A 280 -8.32 4.41 -31.08
N PHE A 281 -7.36 4.35 -30.14
CA PHE A 281 -6.17 5.20 -30.12
C PHE A 281 -4.89 4.45 -30.54
N GLY A 282 -4.88 3.11 -30.50
CA GLY A 282 -3.70 2.25 -30.74
C GLY A 282 -3.04 2.39 -32.12
N ASN A 283 -3.78 2.82 -33.15
CA ASN A 283 -3.30 2.91 -34.54
C ASN A 283 -2.89 4.34 -34.96
N LYS A 284 -2.99 5.36 -34.08
CA LYS A 284 -2.70 6.75 -34.45
C LYS A 284 -1.29 7.18 -34.01
N LEU A 285 -0.38 7.22 -34.98
CA LEU A 285 1.07 7.42 -34.80
C LEU A 285 1.54 8.82 -34.38
N LYS A 286 0.67 9.84 -34.24
CA LYS A 286 1.12 11.22 -33.91
C LYS A 286 0.45 11.92 -32.73
N ASP A 287 -0.77 11.53 -32.33
CA ASP A 287 -1.54 12.22 -31.27
C ASP A 287 -2.26 11.26 -30.29
N GLY A 288 -1.78 10.02 -30.16
CA GLY A 288 -2.44 9.00 -29.33
C GLY A 288 -2.64 9.42 -27.87
N ALA A 289 -1.63 10.02 -27.26
CA ALA A 289 -1.69 10.53 -25.88
C ALA A 289 -2.73 11.65 -25.73
N SER A 290 -2.67 12.70 -26.56
CA SER A 290 -3.64 13.80 -26.55
C SER A 290 -5.08 13.32 -26.79
N ALA A 291 -5.28 12.34 -27.68
CA ALA A 291 -6.60 11.76 -27.94
C ALA A 291 -7.15 10.99 -26.73
N LEU A 292 -6.29 10.24 -26.03
CA LEU A 292 -6.62 9.54 -24.79
C LEU A 292 -7.00 10.55 -23.70
N GLU A 293 -6.20 11.60 -23.49
CA GLU A 293 -6.46 12.62 -22.48
C GLU A 293 -7.81 13.32 -22.71
N GLN A 294 -8.11 13.68 -23.96
CA GLN A 294 -9.40 14.28 -24.32
C GLN A 294 -10.57 13.32 -24.11
N ALA A 295 -10.39 12.02 -24.42
CA ALA A 295 -11.41 11.01 -24.20
C ALA A 295 -11.68 10.79 -22.71
N ALA A 296 -10.61 10.72 -21.91
CA ALA A 296 -10.70 10.66 -20.46
C ALA A 296 -11.46 11.86 -19.90
N CYS A 297 -11.14 13.09 -20.31
CA CYS A 297 -11.87 14.26 -19.83
C CYS A 297 -13.34 14.28 -20.22
N ARG A 298 -13.69 13.82 -21.43
CA ARG A 298 -15.10 13.67 -21.80
C ARG A 298 -15.82 12.68 -20.88
N LEU A 299 -15.21 11.53 -20.61
CA LEU A 299 -15.78 10.50 -19.74
C LEU A 299 -15.95 10.99 -18.29
N ILE A 300 -14.92 11.64 -17.74
CA ILE A 300 -14.92 12.22 -16.39
C ILE A 300 -16.02 13.28 -16.26
N SER A 301 -16.12 14.19 -17.24
CA SER A 301 -17.14 15.25 -17.25
C SER A 301 -18.55 14.69 -17.35
N GLN A 302 -18.77 13.67 -18.19
CA GLN A 302 -20.07 12.99 -18.33
C GLN A 302 -20.52 12.32 -17.03
N LYS A 303 -19.59 11.86 -16.21
CA LYS A 303 -19.87 11.24 -14.92
C LYS A 303 -20.04 12.23 -13.78
N GLY A 304 -19.76 13.51 -14.02
CA GLY A 304 -19.98 14.59 -13.05
C GLY A 304 -18.95 14.62 -11.92
N ALA A 305 -17.72 14.15 -12.16
CA ALA A 305 -16.66 14.26 -11.17
C ALA A 305 -16.25 15.72 -10.99
N GLY A 306 -16.39 16.23 -9.76
CA GLY A 306 -16.10 17.62 -9.41
C GLY A 306 -14.62 17.88 -9.05
N PRO A 307 -14.29 19.13 -8.69
CA PRO A 307 -12.91 19.56 -8.43
C PRO A 307 -12.24 18.91 -7.23
N ASP A 308 -13.02 18.40 -6.27
CA ASP A 308 -12.49 17.70 -5.09
C ASP A 308 -12.41 16.18 -5.27
N ALA A 309 -12.95 15.65 -6.37
CA ALA A 309 -13.03 14.22 -6.61
C ALA A 309 -11.68 13.63 -7.06
N ALA A 310 -11.43 12.39 -6.65
CA ALA A 310 -10.39 11.56 -7.23
C ALA A 310 -11.01 10.66 -8.32
N VAL A 311 -10.21 10.30 -9.32
CA VAL A 311 -10.62 9.40 -10.40
C VAL A 311 -9.64 8.24 -10.49
N ALA A 312 -10.15 7.01 -10.37
CA ALA A 312 -9.45 5.80 -10.74
C ALA A 312 -9.88 5.43 -12.16
N LEU A 313 -8.99 5.63 -13.14
CA LEU A 313 -9.27 5.40 -14.55
C LEU A 313 -8.50 4.17 -15.05
N GLN A 314 -9.25 3.10 -15.30
CA GLN A 314 -8.74 1.88 -15.89
C GLN A 314 -8.72 2.00 -17.41
N LEU A 315 -7.56 1.80 -18.01
CA LEU A 315 -7.37 1.73 -19.45
C LEU A 315 -7.53 0.27 -19.89
N THR A 316 -8.37 0.05 -20.89
CA THR A 316 -8.70 -1.28 -21.42
C THR A 316 -8.56 -1.33 -22.94
N GLY A 317 -8.67 -2.52 -23.52
CA GLY A 317 -8.61 -2.71 -24.97
C GLY A 317 -7.21 -3.05 -25.48
N LYS A 318 -7.01 -2.91 -26.80
CA LYS A 318 -5.74 -3.22 -27.47
C LYS A 318 -4.96 -1.94 -27.73
N ILE A 319 -3.80 -1.79 -27.09
CA ILE A 319 -2.86 -0.69 -27.39
C ILE A 319 -1.48 -1.28 -27.66
N ASN A 320 -0.89 -0.91 -28.80
CA ASN A 320 0.53 -1.10 -29.02
C ASN A 320 1.31 0.00 -28.27
N LEU A 321 1.52 -0.20 -26.96
CA LEU A 321 2.17 0.80 -26.08
C LEU A 321 3.62 1.07 -26.50
N GLY A 322 4.28 0.13 -27.18
CA GLY A 322 5.61 0.29 -27.75
C GLY A 322 5.71 1.38 -28.83
N ARG A 323 4.59 1.77 -29.45
CA ARG A 323 4.53 2.85 -30.46
C ARG A 323 4.07 4.21 -29.92
N ILE A 324 3.46 4.25 -28.73
CA ILE A 324 2.82 5.47 -28.19
C ILE A 324 3.67 6.17 -27.12
N ALA A 325 4.69 5.49 -26.54
CA ALA A 325 5.55 6.05 -25.49
C ALA A 325 4.73 6.83 -24.42
N LEU A 326 3.70 6.16 -23.87
CA LEU A 326 2.77 6.79 -22.94
C LEU A 326 3.36 6.83 -21.53
N ASP A 327 3.78 8.00 -21.09
CA ASP A 327 4.05 8.29 -19.68
C ASP A 327 2.72 8.43 -18.94
N LEU A 328 2.38 7.44 -18.12
CA LEU A 328 1.12 7.38 -17.39
C LEU A 328 1.01 8.48 -16.32
N ASP A 329 2.11 8.87 -15.70
CA ASP A 329 2.10 9.91 -14.66
C ASP A 329 1.92 11.30 -15.28
N LEU A 330 2.58 11.55 -16.42
CA LEU A 330 2.37 12.77 -17.19
C LEU A 330 0.93 12.85 -17.71
N ALA A 331 0.40 11.76 -18.28
CA ALA A 331 -0.97 11.70 -18.77
C ALA A 331 -1.98 11.94 -17.63
N ALA A 332 -1.80 11.31 -16.47
CA ALA A 332 -2.65 11.53 -15.30
C ALA A 332 -2.70 13.02 -14.91
N ARG A 333 -1.53 13.66 -14.78
CA ARG A 333 -1.42 15.10 -14.44
C ARG A 333 -2.04 16.01 -15.48
N ASN A 334 -1.91 15.67 -16.76
CA ASN A 334 -2.54 16.42 -17.85
C ASN A 334 -4.07 16.31 -17.80
N ILE A 335 -4.59 15.11 -17.54
CA ILE A 335 -6.04 14.87 -17.37
C ILE A 335 -6.54 15.64 -16.15
N GLU A 336 -5.87 15.58 -15.00
CA GLU A 336 -6.23 16.35 -13.79
C GLU A 336 -6.44 17.83 -14.09
N LYS A 337 -5.43 18.45 -14.72
CA LYS A 337 -5.46 19.86 -15.06
C LYS A 337 -6.54 20.19 -16.09
N SER A 338 -6.73 19.33 -17.09
CA SER A 338 -7.64 19.57 -18.21
C SER A 338 -9.11 19.36 -17.83
N CYS A 339 -9.40 18.35 -17.01
CA CYS A 339 -10.76 18.05 -16.58
C CYS A 339 -11.14 18.76 -15.27
N GLY A 340 -10.16 19.35 -14.56
CA GLY A 340 -10.39 20.09 -13.32
C GLY A 340 -10.83 19.19 -12.17
N VAL A 341 -10.25 17.98 -12.06
CA VAL A 341 -10.44 17.06 -10.93
C VAL A 341 -9.22 17.07 -10.03
N LYS A 342 -9.36 16.58 -8.79
CA LYS A 342 -8.29 16.72 -7.79
C LYS A 342 -7.08 15.84 -8.06
N ALA A 343 -7.32 14.59 -8.46
CA ALA A 343 -6.28 13.65 -8.82
C ALA A 343 -6.84 12.54 -9.71
N VAL A 344 -6.04 12.03 -10.63
CA VAL A 344 -6.32 10.88 -11.48
C VAL A 344 -5.26 9.81 -11.21
N ALA A 345 -5.69 8.57 -11.10
CA ALA A 345 -4.83 7.39 -11.14
C ALA A 345 -5.14 6.65 -12.44
N LEU A 346 -4.09 6.34 -13.22
CA LEU A 346 -4.22 5.51 -14.42
C LEU A 346 -3.81 4.08 -14.11
N ASP A 347 -4.64 3.13 -14.50
CA ASP A 347 -4.33 1.70 -14.44
C ASP A 347 -4.31 1.12 -15.85
N ALA A 348 -3.13 0.68 -16.29
CA ALA A 348 -2.89 0.10 -17.60
C ALA A 348 -2.81 -1.45 -17.59
N THR A 349 -3.01 -2.09 -16.43
CA THR A 349 -2.83 -3.55 -16.27
C THR A 349 -3.79 -4.40 -17.10
N SER A 350 -4.93 -3.81 -17.50
CA SER A 350 -5.99 -4.48 -18.28
C SER A 350 -5.90 -4.20 -19.78
N ILE A 351 -4.80 -3.62 -20.24
CA ILE A 351 -4.48 -3.48 -21.65
C ILE A 351 -3.88 -4.79 -22.14
N ASN A 352 -4.43 -5.35 -23.22
CA ASN A 352 -3.73 -6.38 -23.97
C ASN A 352 -2.55 -5.71 -24.68
N LEU A 353 -1.39 -5.78 -24.03
CA LEU A 353 -0.10 -5.55 -24.67
C LEU A 353 0.09 -6.70 -25.65
N ASP A 354 -0.01 -6.43 -26.95
CA ASP A 354 0.43 -7.39 -27.97
C ASP A 354 1.91 -7.70 -27.68
N GLY A 355 2.17 -8.86 -27.06
CA GLY A 355 3.50 -9.25 -26.57
C GLY A 355 3.56 -10.44 -25.62
N THR A 356 2.49 -10.82 -24.91
CA THR A 356 2.51 -12.04 -24.07
C THR A 356 1.12 -12.67 -23.97
N VAL A 357 0.86 -13.66 -24.83
CA VAL A 357 -0.22 -14.61 -24.58
C VAL A 357 0.24 -15.58 -23.50
N THR A 358 -0.14 -15.32 -22.24
CA THR A 358 -0.39 -16.39 -21.27
C THR A 358 -1.86 -16.36 -20.91
N GLY A 359 -2.70 -16.86 -21.83
CA GLY A 359 -4.14 -16.97 -21.65
C GLY A 359 -4.64 -18.40 -21.80
N SER A 360 -4.63 -19.17 -20.72
CA SER A 360 -5.59 -20.26 -20.53
C SER A 360 -6.82 -19.69 -19.83
N GLY A 361 -7.82 -19.29 -20.62
CA GLY A 361 -9.15 -18.86 -20.17
C GLY A 361 -10.23 -19.30 -21.16
N PRO A 362 -11.37 -19.84 -20.71
CA PRO A 362 -12.26 -20.66 -21.53
C PRO A 362 -13.28 -19.79 -22.28
N GLY A 363 -13.39 -19.95 -23.61
CA GLY A 363 -14.47 -19.30 -24.36
C GLY A 363 -14.30 -19.15 -25.87
N HIS A 364 -13.16 -19.50 -26.47
CA HIS A 364 -13.03 -19.45 -27.93
C HIS A 364 -13.46 -20.77 -28.60
N PRO A 365 -14.23 -20.71 -29.70
CA PRO A 365 -14.54 -21.90 -30.49
C PRO A 365 -13.24 -22.59 -30.91
N SER A 366 -13.19 -23.92 -30.77
CA SER A 366 -12.00 -24.70 -31.09
C SER A 366 -11.61 -24.52 -32.56
N LEU A 367 -10.69 -23.60 -32.83
CA LEU A 367 -10.08 -23.42 -34.13
C LEU A 367 -9.41 -24.74 -34.52
N SER A 368 -9.51 -25.12 -35.80
CA SER A 368 -8.82 -26.30 -36.29
C SER A 368 -7.29 -26.10 -36.14
N ARG A 369 -6.55 -27.19 -36.02
CA ARG A 369 -5.06 -27.14 -35.94
C ARG A 369 -4.45 -26.32 -37.09
N GLU A 370 -5.06 -26.41 -38.27
CA GLU A 370 -4.66 -25.64 -39.46
C GLU A 370 -4.92 -24.13 -39.29
N GLN A 371 -6.04 -23.75 -38.68
CA GLN A 371 -6.36 -22.35 -38.38
C GLN A 371 -5.43 -21.74 -37.33
N ILE A 372 -5.06 -22.53 -36.30
CA ILE A 372 -4.09 -22.11 -35.28
C ILE A 372 -2.70 -21.91 -35.92
N GLU A 373 -2.30 -22.82 -36.80
CA GLU A 373 -1.00 -22.74 -37.46
C GLU A 373 -0.92 -21.55 -38.43
N ARG A 374 -1.98 -21.30 -39.22
CA ARG A 374 -2.07 -20.12 -40.08
C ARG A 374 -2.03 -18.81 -39.27
N SER A 375 -2.69 -18.76 -38.11
CA SER A 375 -2.60 -17.57 -37.25
C SER A 375 -1.18 -17.37 -36.71
N SER A 376 -0.47 -18.42 -36.32
CA SER A 376 0.92 -18.31 -35.84
C SER A 376 1.89 -17.89 -36.96
N ILE A 377 1.72 -18.39 -38.19
CA ILE A 377 2.55 -17.96 -39.32
C ILE A 377 2.29 -16.48 -39.65
N ARG A 378 1.02 -16.06 -39.59
CA ARG A 378 0.66 -14.66 -39.78
C ARG A 378 1.29 -13.75 -38.72
N GLU A 379 1.26 -14.13 -37.45
CA GLU A 379 1.93 -13.41 -36.37
C GLU A 379 3.42 -13.24 -36.65
N LEU A 380 4.11 -14.32 -37.07
CA LEU A 380 5.53 -14.25 -37.45
C LEU A 380 5.79 -13.32 -38.65
N VAL A 381 4.90 -13.30 -39.64
CA VAL A 381 4.99 -12.39 -40.80
C VAL A 381 4.77 -10.94 -40.39
N GLU A 382 3.85 -10.68 -39.46
CA GLU A 382 3.59 -9.35 -38.91
C GLU A 382 4.77 -8.84 -38.05
N GLU A 383 5.41 -9.71 -37.27
CA GLU A 383 6.61 -9.39 -36.48
C GLU A 383 7.86 -9.14 -37.35
N ALA A 384 8.00 -9.86 -38.46
CA ALA A 384 9.17 -9.77 -39.35
C ALA A 384 9.28 -8.42 -40.10
N ASN A 385 8.25 -7.57 -40.05
CA ASN A 385 8.28 -6.19 -40.54
C ASN A 385 8.71 -6.09 -42.02
N LEU A 386 8.10 -6.91 -42.89
CA LEU A 386 8.42 -7.01 -44.33
C LEU A 386 8.07 -5.71 -45.07
N TRP A 387 9.08 -4.90 -45.35
CA TRP A 387 8.95 -3.59 -46.00
C TRP A 387 8.30 -3.72 -47.40
N GLY A 388 7.42 -2.78 -47.78
CA GLY A 388 6.80 -2.74 -49.13
C GLY A 388 5.66 -3.75 -49.39
N LEU A 389 5.17 -4.43 -48.36
CA LEU A 389 4.08 -5.41 -48.42
C LEU A 389 2.92 -5.08 -47.45
N ASP A 390 2.75 -3.79 -47.15
CA ASP A 390 1.69 -3.30 -46.28
C ASP A 390 0.30 -3.68 -46.83
N GLY A 391 -0.45 -4.49 -46.08
CA GLY A 391 -1.79 -4.96 -46.45
C GLY A 391 -1.82 -6.31 -47.18
N GLU A 392 -0.66 -6.92 -47.46
CA GLU A 392 -0.53 -8.24 -48.11
C GLU A 392 -0.11 -9.36 -47.14
N GLN A 393 -0.14 -9.12 -45.82
CA GLN A 393 0.36 -10.04 -44.80
C GLN A 393 -0.35 -11.40 -44.82
N GLU A 394 -1.65 -11.41 -45.09
CA GLU A 394 -2.44 -12.65 -45.22
C GLU A 394 -1.98 -13.49 -46.41
N THR A 395 -1.66 -12.84 -47.54
CA THR A 395 -1.20 -13.52 -48.75
C THR A 395 0.21 -14.09 -48.55
N VAL A 396 1.07 -13.36 -47.83
CA VAL A 396 2.41 -13.84 -47.47
C VAL A 396 2.34 -15.00 -46.49
N ALA A 397 1.50 -14.90 -45.45
CA ALA A 397 1.31 -15.98 -44.48
C ALA A 397 0.78 -17.28 -45.14
N ASN A 398 -0.15 -17.16 -46.09
CA ASN A 398 -0.64 -18.30 -46.86
C ASN A 398 0.46 -18.93 -47.73
N LEU A 399 1.32 -18.12 -48.37
CA LEU A 399 2.45 -18.63 -49.14
C LEU A 399 3.43 -19.43 -48.25
N PHE A 400 3.76 -18.93 -47.06
CA PHE A 400 4.63 -19.64 -46.11
C PHE A 400 3.99 -20.94 -45.61
N PHE A 401 2.68 -20.92 -45.34
CA PHE A 401 1.93 -22.11 -44.98
C PHE A 401 1.98 -23.17 -46.10
N ASP A 402 1.73 -22.76 -47.34
CA ASP A 402 1.72 -23.65 -48.50
C ASP A 402 3.12 -24.25 -48.78
N LEU A 403 4.19 -23.46 -48.67
CA LEU A 403 5.56 -23.94 -48.80
C LEU A 403 5.91 -24.97 -47.72
N LYS A 404 5.51 -24.72 -46.47
CA LYS A 404 5.72 -25.66 -45.36
C LYS A 404 4.93 -26.95 -45.55
N GLU A 405 3.70 -26.88 -46.06
CA GLU A 405 2.90 -28.08 -46.35
C GLU A 405 3.44 -28.88 -47.54
N ALA A 406 3.99 -28.22 -48.56
CA ALA A 406 4.68 -28.86 -49.67
C ALA A 406 5.93 -29.63 -49.19
N VAL A 407 6.71 -29.06 -48.26
CA VAL A 407 7.81 -29.77 -47.58
C VAL A 407 7.29 -30.94 -46.76
N ARG A 408 6.23 -30.74 -45.96
CA ARG A 408 5.64 -31.79 -45.11
C ARG A 408 5.13 -32.98 -45.92
N THR A 409 4.61 -32.74 -47.12
CA THR A 409 4.08 -33.77 -48.01
C THR A 409 5.14 -34.43 -48.90
N GLY A 410 6.41 -34.05 -48.75
CA GLY A 410 7.55 -34.67 -49.44
C GLY A 410 7.65 -34.30 -50.91
N GLN A 411 7.23 -33.09 -51.30
CA GLN A 411 7.47 -32.61 -52.65
C GLN A 411 8.97 -32.53 -52.94
N PRO A 412 9.42 -32.89 -54.16
CA PRO A 412 10.82 -32.86 -54.52
C PRO A 412 11.36 -31.41 -54.58
N ASP A 413 12.63 -31.24 -54.20
CA ASP A 413 13.27 -29.95 -53.98
C ASP A 413 13.26 -29.04 -55.23
N ASP A 414 13.26 -29.63 -56.43
CA ASP A 414 13.18 -28.91 -57.70
C ASP A 414 11.84 -28.18 -57.88
N ARG A 415 10.74 -28.79 -57.45
CA ARG A 415 9.39 -28.19 -57.45
C ARG A 415 9.23 -27.10 -56.41
N LEU A 416 9.81 -27.28 -55.22
CA LEU A 416 9.83 -26.25 -54.17
C LEU A 416 10.63 -25.02 -54.62
N ALA A 417 11.79 -25.24 -55.23
CA ALA A 417 12.62 -24.17 -55.78
C ALA A 417 11.90 -23.40 -56.92
N GLU A 418 11.20 -24.12 -57.81
CA GLU A 418 10.37 -23.52 -58.87
C GLU A 418 9.24 -22.65 -58.29
N GLN A 419 8.54 -23.13 -57.25
CA GLN A 419 7.47 -22.38 -56.59
C GLN A 419 7.96 -21.12 -55.87
N ILE A 420 9.15 -21.16 -55.27
CA ILE A 420 9.79 -20.00 -54.64
C ILE A 420 10.24 -18.99 -55.70
N GLN A 421 10.88 -19.44 -56.78
CA GLN A 421 11.41 -18.58 -57.84
C GLN A 421 10.31 -17.90 -58.67
N LEU A 422 9.17 -18.58 -58.88
CA LEU A 422 8.06 -18.04 -59.66
C LEU A 422 7.09 -17.19 -58.83
N SER A 423 7.28 -17.10 -57.51
CA SER A 423 6.39 -16.32 -56.63
C SER A 423 6.63 -14.81 -56.77
N PRO A 424 5.67 -14.02 -57.28
CA PRO A 424 5.80 -12.57 -57.37
C PRO A 424 5.97 -11.90 -56.00
N LEU A 425 5.51 -12.56 -54.93
CA LEU A 425 5.64 -12.08 -53.55
C LEU A 425 7.06 -12.23 -53.03
N ILE A 426 7.74 -13.36 -53.32
CA ILE A 426 9.13 -13.59 -52.90
C ILE A 426 10.06 -12.62 -53.62
N GLU A 427 9.83 -12.36 -54.90
CA GLU A 427 10.64 -11.38 -55.65
C GLU A 427 10.45 -9.96 -55.10
N ARG A 428 9.23 -9.60 -54.67
CA ARG A 428 8.97 -8.33 -53.97
C ARG A 428 9.60 -8.26 -52.58
N ILE A 429 9.55 -9.34 -51.79
CA ILE A 429 10.24 -9.44 -50.49
C ILE A 429 11.75 -9.24 -50.69
N ARG A 430 12.32 -9.85 -51.73
CA ARG A 430 13.73 -9.74 -52.07
C ARG A 430 14.11 -8.32 -52.53
N LEU A 431 13.31 -7.70 -53.38
CA LEU A 431 13.55 -6.31 -53.81
C LEU A 431 13.39 -5.31 -52.64
N ALA A 432 12.48 -5.58 -51.70
CA ALA A 432 12.28 -4.77 -50.51
C ALA A 432 13.42 -4.90 -49.49
N SER A 433 14.01 -6.09 -49.34
CA SER A 433 15.20 -6.28 -48.50
C SER A 433 16.44 -5.60 -49.11
N GLU A 434 16.53 -5.49 -50.44
CA GLU A 434 17.57 -4.73 -51.16
C GLU A 434 17.38 -3.20 -51.10
N THR A 435 16.18 -2.70 -50.75
CA THR A 435 15.84 -1.25 -50.68
C THR A 435 15.59 -0.72 -49.27
N SER A 436 15.93 -1.49 -48.23
CA SER A 436 15.81 -1.03 -46.84
C SER A 436 16.61 0.27 -46.62
N PRO A 437 16.01 1.33 -46.04
CA PRO A 437 16.78 2.51 -45.64
C PRO A 437 17.80 2.07 -44.60
N SER A 438 19.08 2.42 -44.81
CA SER A 438 20.12 2.11 -43.84
C SER A 438 19.72 2.71 -42.49
N VAL A 439 19.45 1.87 -41.51
CA VAL A 439 19.40 2.29 -40.11
C VAL A 439 20.73 2.98 -39.83
N ALA A 440 20.67 4.27 -39.50
CA ALA A 440 21.82 5.04 -39.07
C ALA A 440 22.50 4.28 -37.93
N GLN A 441 23.70 3.77 -38.19
CA GLN A 441 24.59 3.33 -37.14
C GLN A 441 24.91 4.55 -36.28
N ASP A 442 24.41 4.55 -35.06
CA ASP A 442 24.82 5.52 -34.05
C ASP A 442 26.34 5.47 -33.88
N GLN A 443 26.91 6.66 -33.84
CA GLN A 443 28.33 6.96 -33.83
C GLN A 443 28.99 6.45 -32.54
N PHE A 444 29.79 5.39 -32.64
CA PHE A 444 30.99 5.25 -31.81
C PHE A 444 32.21 5.63 -32.67
N SER A 445 32.80 6.79 -32.40
CA SER A 445 34.09 7.17 -32.99
C SER A 445 35.21 6.25 -32.51
N PRO A 446 36.06 5.72 -33.41
CA PRO A 446 37.30 5.06 -33.03
C PRO A 446 38.42 6.12 -32.95
N VAL A 447 38.99 6.34 -31.76
CA VAL A 447 40.27 7.05 -31.64
C VAL A 447 41.40 6.03 -31.73
N SER A 448 41.98 5.99 -32.93
CA SER A 448 43.38 5.79 -33.29
C SER A 448 44.24 4.82 -32.47
N SER A 449 44.59 3.71 -33.11
CA SER A 449 45.80 2.92 -32.85
C SER A 449 47.03 3.61 -33.47
N ALA A 450 48.07 3.82 -32.67
CA ALA A 450 49.47 3.81 -33.15
C ALA A 450 50.44 3.61 -31.97
N ILE A 451 51.08 2.43 -32.00
CA ILE A 451 52.47 2.17 -31.59
C ILE A 451 52.73 2.06 -30.07
N LEU A 452 52.81 0.82 -29.57
CA LEU A 452 54.12 0.21 -29.28
C LEU A 452 53.99 -1.30 -29.04
N GLU A 453 54.90 -2.01 -29.67
CA GLU A 453 55.05 -3.46 -29.76
C GLU A 453 55.44 -4.11 -28.43
N GLY A 454 55.04 -5.36 -28.24
CA GLY A 454 55.97 -6.38 -27.75
C GLY A 454 55.53 -7.24 -26.56
N ARG A 455 55.15 -8.49 -26.90
CA ARG A 455 55.39 -9.76 -26.17
C ARG A 455 54.70 -9.91 -24.80
N GLY A 456 54.06 -11.03 -24.45
CA GLY A 456 53.93 -12.35 -25.06
C GLY A 456 53.21 -13.27 -24.06
N ASP A 457 52.55 -14.29 -24.61
CA ASP A 457 52.26 -15.61 -24.06
C ASP A 457 51.44 -15.75 -22.76
N ALA A 458 50.19 -16.17 -22.96
CA ALA A 458 49.50 -17.13 -22.09
C ALA A 458 50.14 -18.53 -22.27
N PRO A 459 49.96 -19.52 -21.36
CA PRO A 459 48.63 -20.12 -21.20
C PRO A 459 48.26 -20.62 -19.78
N SER A 460 46.94 -20.76 -19.58
CA SER A 460 46.28 -21.66 -18.61
C SER A 460 46.60 -23.14 -18.95
N PRO A 461 46.36 -24.17 -18.10
CA PRO A 461 45.00 -24.49 -17.64
C PRO A 461 44.85 -25.17 -16.26
N ALA A 462 43.63 -25.02 -15.73
CA ALA A 462 42.77 -26.03 -15.12
C ALA A 462 43.27 -27.05 -14.07
N GLU A 463 42.41 -27.20 -13.05
CA GLU A 463 41.92 -28.44 -12.44
C GLU A 463 42.11 -28.58 -10.92
N SER A 464 40.97 -28.37 -10.24
CA SER A 464 40.35 -29.35 -9.34
C SER A 464 40.90 -29.59 -7.92
N ARG A 465 39.91 -29.71 -7.02
CA ARG A 465 39.85 -30.52 -5.80
C ARG A 465 40.49 -30.00 -4.50
N ASN A 466 39.57 -29.66 -3.59
CA ASN A 466 39.43 -30.20 -2.22
C ASN A 466 40.71 -30.52 -1.44
N THR A 467 40.86 -29.88 -0.27
CA THR A 467 40.89 -30.51 1.07
C THR A 467 41.22 -29.41 2.11
N ARG A 468 40.32 -29.16 3.07
CA ARG A 468 40.32 -29.68 4.46
C ARG A 468 41.52 -29.23 5.31
N THR A 469 41.19 -28.35 6.28
CA THR A 469 41.59 -28.34 7.71
C THR A 469 43.06 -28.34 8.10
N SER A 470 43.46 -27.34 8.91
CA SER A 470 44.11 -27.43 10.24
C SER A 470 44.14 -25.99 10.82
N GLN A 471 43.58 -25.64 12.00
CA GLN A 471 44.07 -25.92 13.37
C GLN A 471 45.58 -25.56 13.51
N GLU A 472 46.10 -24.73 14.41
CA GLU A 472 45.70 -24.08 15.67
C GLU A 472 46.66 -22.88 15.91
N LEU A 473 46.32 -21.97 16.84
CA LEU A 473 47.13 -21.56 18.02
C LEU A 473 46.87 -20.11 18.44
N PHE A 474 46.14 -19.97 19.55
CA PHE A 474 46.25 -18.86 20.54
C PHE A 474 47.24 -19.30 21.63
N PRO A 475 47.97 -18.39 22.32
CA PRO A 475 47.45 -17.69 23.52
C PRO A 475 47.89 -16.20 23.60
N ALA A 476 47.03 -15.24 23.97
CA ALA A 476 46.62 -14.80 25.32
C ALA A 476 47.73 -14.13 26.19
N LEU A 477 47.56 -12.83 26.49
CA LEU A 477 47.81 -12.10 27.76
C LEU A 477 47.39 -10.61 27.57
N SER A 478 46.26 -10.18 28.14
CA SER A 478 46.13 -9.38 29.39
C SER A 478 46.25 -7.85 29.17
N GLN A 479 45.12 -7.15 29.04
CA GLN A 479 44.50 -6.18 30.01
C GLN A 479 45.20 -4.82 30.15
N ASP A 480 44.54 -3.75 29.67
CA ASP A 480 44.34 -2.49 30.40
C ASP A 480 43.28 -1.59 29.71
N GLY A 481 42.58 -0.79 30.52
CA GLY A 481 41.29 -0.13 30.26
C GLY A 481 41.26 1.17 29.40
N PRO A 482 40.18 1.97 29.48
CA PRO A 482 39.56 2.62 28.32
C PRO A 482 39.96 4.09 28.12
N HIS A 483 39.98 4.54 26.85
CA HIS A 483 40.03 5.96 26.48
C HIS A 483 38.85 6.34 25.58
N PRO A 484 38.11 7.44 25.89
CA PRO A 484 37.06 7.97 25.03
C PRO A 484 37.65 8.90 23.97
N LEU A 485 37.15 8.79 22.73
CA LEU A 485 37.49 9.67 21.61
C LEU A 485 36.69 10.97 21.70
N VAL A 486 37.42 12.06 21.90
CA VAL A 486 36.97 13.45 21.87
C VAL A 486 36.94 13.93 20.42
N ILE A 487 35.79 14.43 19.95
CA ILE A 487 35.68 15.14 18.68
C ILE A 487 35.87 16.64 18.95
N THR A 488 36.92 17.21 18.37
CA THR A 488 37.29 18.63 18.41
C THR A 488 36.54 19.43 17.33
N VAL A 489 35.96 20.57 17.71
CA VAL A 489 35.41 21.60 16.82
C VAL A 489 36.33 22.83 16.88
N PRO A 490 36.73 23.46 15.74
CA PRO A 490 37.62 24.61 15.75
C PRO A 490 36.90 25.96 16.02
N PRO A 491 37.64 27.02 16.43
CA PRO A 491 37.07 28.15 17.16
C PRO A 491 36.87 29.47 16.36
N ASN A 492 35.89 30.24 16.85
CA ASN A 492 35.74 31.71 16.95
C ASN A 492 36.01 32.66 15.77
N VAL A 493 35.02 33.55 15.54
CA VAL A 493 35.25 35.01 15.48
C VAL A 493 34.15 35.77 16.26
N LEU A 494 34.61 36.71 17.09
CA LEU A 494 33.97 37.65 18.03
C LEU A 494 33.00 38.64 17.33
N GLY A 495 32.06 39.35 17.95
CA GLY A 495 31.70 39.54 19.35
C GLY A 495 30.74 40.74 19.49
N ALA A 496 30.06 40.85 20.65
CA ALA A 496 29.69 42.10 21.37
C ALA A 496 28.66 41.75 22.47
N GLY A 497 29.08 41.79 23.74
CA GLY A 497 28.17 41.89 24.90
C GLY A 497 27.69 43.34 25.08
N VAL A 498 26.83 43.76 26.02
CA VAL A 498 26.50 43.44 27.44
C VAL A 498 25.31 44.40 27.79
N PRO A 499 24.58 44.41 28.96
CA PRO A 499 24.25 43.44 30.01
C PRO A 499 22.73 43.24 30.29
N VAL A 500 22.45 42.29 31.20
CA VAL A 500 21.22 42.07 31.97
C VAL A 500 21.10 43.03 33.18
N SER A 501 19.89 43.48 33.54
CA SER A 501 19.41 43.57 34.93
C SER A 501 17.90 43.87 35.04
N PRO A 502 17.24 43.52 36.19
CA PRO A 502 15.84 43.13 36.26
C PRO A 502 14.90 44.21 36.83
N SER A 503 13.60 44.13 36.52
CA SER A 503 12.53 44.75 37.34
C SER A 503 11.15 44.14 37.07
N GLN A 504 10.57 43.49 38.07
CA GLN A 504 9.13 43.50 38.40
C GLN A 504 8.86 44.73 39.32
N PRO A 505 7.62 45.16 39.65
CA PRO A 505 6.33 44.42 39.65
C PRO A 505 5.08 45.22 39.20
N SER A 506 3.93 44.55 39.03
CA SER A 506 2.62 45.14 39.37
C SER A 506 1.53 44.07 39.54
N ALA A 507 0.72 44.28 40.58
CA ALA A 507 -0.35 43.42 41.10
C ALA A 507 -1.66 43.52 40.27
N PRO A 508 -2.59 42.55 40.40
CA PRO A 508 -3.95 42.67 39.85
C PRO A 508 -4.92 43.33 40.84
N PRO A 509 -6.00 44.00 40.36
CA PRO A 509 -6.98 44.63 41.22
C PRO A 509 -8.07 43.65 41.71
N SER A 510 -8.66 44.09 42.82
CA SER A 510 -9.69 43.51 43.66
C SER A 510 -11.02 43.17 43.00
N ALA A 511 -11.64 42.12 43.52
CA ALA A 511 -13.05 41.78 43.37
C ALA A 511 -13.98 42.89 43.88
N GLY A 512 -15.05 43.15 43.13
CA GLY A 512 -16.17 44.00 43.50
C GLY A 512 -17.47 43.38 42.98
N SER A 513 -18.38 43.12 43.91
CA SER A 513 -19.68 42.46 43.78
C SER A 513 -20.76 43.31 43.10
N VAL A 514 -21.61 42.60 42.34
CA VAL A 514 -22.99 42.86 41.85
C VAL A 514 -23.87 43.64 42.86
N PRO A 515 -24.94 44.40 42.46
CA PRO A 515 -25.69 44.39 41.19
C PRO A 515 -25.60 45.61 40.30
#